data_AF-A0A2U3QIH0-F1
#
_entry.id   AF-A0A2U3QIH0-F1
#
_cell.length_a   1.000
_cell.length_b   1.000
_cell.length_c   1.000
_cell.angle_alpha   90.00
_cell.angle_beta   90.00
_cell.angle_gamma   90.00
#
_symmetry.space_group_name_H-M   'P 1'
#
loop_
_entity.id
_entity.type
_entity.pdbx_description
1 polymer ?
#
loop_
_entity_poly.entity_id
_entity_poly.type
_entity_poly.pdbx_seq_one_letter_code
_entity_poly.pdbx_strand_id
1 'polypeptide(L)' 'MAKYTATIDEDTRQRIHALPRHVNFSSFMRKAIGIFVEELEKDPDLQPENFVITHTAQKDVSGKARK' A
#
# COMPACT_ATOMS: atom_id res chain seq x y z
N MET A 1 -7.28 18.99 -7.99
CA MET A 1 -6.36 17.87 -7.76
C MET A 1 -5.54 17.65 -9.01
N ALA A 2 -4.21 17.72 -8.92
CA ALA A 2 -3.35 17.36 -10.04
C ALA A 2 -3.48 15.86 -10.35
N LYS A 3 -3.49 15.51 -11.63
CA LYS A 3 -3.50 14.12 -12.09
C LYS A 3 -2.04 13.75 -12.37
N TYR A 4 -1.53 12.79 -11.61
CA TYR A 4 -0.19 12.24 -11.82
C TYR A 4 -0.34 10.86 -12.45
N THR A 5 0.36 10.64 -13.56
CA THR A 5 0.43 9.36 -14.26
C THR A 5 1.85 8.84 -14.16
N ALA A 6 2.02 7.61 -13.69
CA ALA A 6 3.31 6.93 -13.65
C ALA A 6 3.22 5.66 -14.50
N THR A 7 4.26 5.40 -15.29
CA THR A 7 4.45 4.11 -15.95
C THR A 7 4.81 3.08 -14.90
N ILE A 8 4.10 1.95 -14.88
CA ILE A 8 4.43 0.77 -14.09
C ILE A 8 4.85 -0.35 -15.04
N ASP A 9 5.75 -1.22 -14.58
CA ASP A 9 6.12 -2.42 -15.31
C ASP A 9 4.99 -3.47 -15.27
N GLU A 10 5.10 -4.48 -16.15
CA GLU A 10 4.06 -5.49 -16.30
C GLU A 10 3.96 -6.44 -15.09
N ASP A 11 5.07 -6.70 -14.37
CA ASP A 11 5.03 -7.49 -13.11
C ASP A 11 4.22 -6.74 -12.04
N THR A 12 4.53 -5.45 -11.84
CA THR A 12 3.77 -4.58 -10.95
C THR A 12 2.30 -4.55 -11.34
N ARG A 13 1.99 -4.44 -12.63
CA ARG A 13 0.61 -4.48 -13.15
C ARG A 13 -0.09 -5.80 -12.80
N GLN A 14 0.56 -6.94 -12.98
CA GLN A 14 -0.01 -8.24 -12.64
C GLN A 14 -0.26 -8.38 -11.14
N ARG A 15 0.66 -7.91 -10.31
CA ARG A 15 0.50 -7.88 -8.85
C ARG A 15 -0.67 -7.02 -8.41
N ILE A 16 -0.90 -5.89 -9.08
CA ILE A 16 -2.07 -5.03 -8.86
C ILE A 16 -3.36 -5.76 -9.21
N HIS A 17 -3.39 -6.45 -10.35
CA HIS A 17 -4.56 -7.25 -10.76
C HIS A 17 -4.81 -8.46 -9.86
N ALA A 18 -3.77 -9.01 -9.24
CA ALA A 18 -3.86 -10.09 -8.27
C ALA A 18 -4.32 -9.64 -6.88
N LEU A 19 -4.45 -8.32 -6.63
CA LEU A 19 -4.99 -7.83 -5.37
C LEU A 19 -6.40 -8.39 -5.14
N PRO A 20 -6.77 -8.71 -3.89
CA PRO A 20 -8.11 -9.18 -3.58
C PRO A 20 -9.17 -8.18 -4.08
N ARG A 21 -10.30 -8.68 -4.60
CA ARG A 21 -11.37 -7.84 -5.19
C ARG A 21 -11.90 -6.73 -4.26
N HIS A 22 -11.75 -6.88 -2.95
CA HIS A 22 -12.17 -5.88 -1.96
C HIS A 22 -11.15 -4.76 -1.76
N VAL A 23 -9.93 -4.89 -2.30
CA VAL A 23 -8.87 -3.87 -2.24
C VAL A 23 -9.04 -2.92 -3.41
N ASN A 24 -9.40 -1.67 -3.11
CA ASN A 24 -9.35 -0.60 -4.09
C ASN A 24 -7.90 -0.13 -4.25
N PHE A 25 -7.28 -0.45 -5.39
CA PHE A 25 -5.88 -0.12 -5.67
C PHE A 25 -5.58 1.38 -5.52
N SER A 26 -6.46 2.26 -6.00
CA SER A 26 -6.25 3.71 -5.90
C SER A 26 -6.25 4.18 -4.44
N SER A 27 -7.15 3.65 -3.60
CA SER A 27 -7.17 3.94 -2.17
C SER A 27 -5.95 3.36 -1.45
N PHE A 28 -5.54 2.14 -1.82
CA PHE A 28 -4.34 1.50 -1.29
C PHE A 28 -3.08 2.33 -1.61
N MET A 29 -2.89 2.72 -2.87
CA MET A 29 -1.74 3.52 -3.30
C MET A 29 -1.72 4.89 -2.64
N ARG A 30 -2.87 5.56 -2.52
CA ARG A 30 -2.94 6.86 -1.85
C ARG A 30 -2.48 6.77 -0.39
N LYS A 31 -2.87 5.70 0.32
CA LYS A 31 -2.42 5.46 1.69
C LYS A 31 -0.93 5.09 1.74
N ALA A 32 -0.48 4.23 0.84
CA ALA A 32 0.91 3.82 0.71
C ALA A 32 1.86 5.02 0.51
N ILE A 33 1.53 5.91 -0.43
CA ILE A 33 2.30 7.12 -0.70
C ILE A 33 2.30 8.04 0.53
N GLY A 34 1.16 8.18 1.21
CA GLY A 34 1.09 8.97 2.44
C GLY A 34 2.06 8.48 3.51
N ILE A 35 2.05 7.18 3.81
CA ILE A 35 2.97 6.59 4.80
C ILE A 35 4.43 6.73 4.33
N PHE A 36 4.71 6.52 3.05
CA PHE A 36 6.07 6.68 2.53
C PHE A 36 6.61 8.11 2.73
N VAL A 37 5.76 9.12 2.46
CA VAL A 37 6.12 10.53 2.71
C VAL A 37 6.33 10.80 4.21
N GLU A 38 5.47 10.28 5.08
CA GLU A 38 5.64 10.41 6.54
C GLU A 38 6.94 9.77 7.04
N GLU A 39 7.36 8.64 6.46
CA GLU A 39 8.64 8.01 6.80
C GLU A 39 9.83 8.76 6.20
N LEU A 40 9.72 9.29 4.97
CA LEU A 40 10.73 10.17 4.37
C LEU A 40 10.97 11.45 5.16
N GLU A 41 9.92 12.02 5.78
CA GLU A 41 10.06 13.19 6.65
C GLU A 41 10.90 12.88 7.92
N LYS A 42 10.92 11.62 8.36
CA LYS A 42 11.71 11.15 9.51
C LYS A 42 13.12 10.73 9.09
N ASP A 43 13.23 10.06 7.95
CA ASP A 43 14.47 9.57 7.36
C ASP A 43 14.56 9.99 5.88
N PRO A 44 15.22 11.14 5.59
CA PRO A 44 15.34 11.65 4.24
C PRO A 44 16.14 10.74 3.28
N ASP A 45 16.95 9.84 3.84
CA ASP A 45 17.78 8.90 3.06
C ASP A 45 17.04 7.57 2.79
N LEU A 46 15.76 7.46 3.18
CA LEU A 46 14.94 6.28 2.97
C LEU A 46 14.73 6.04 1.46
N GLN A 47 15.36 4.98 0.96
CA GLN A 47 15.21 4.57 -0.43
C GLN A 47 13.89 3.80 -0.64
N PRO A 48 13.21 3.98 -1.79
CA PRO A 48 11.98 3.25 -2.13
C PRO A 48 12.13 1.72 -2.03
N GLU A 49 13.31 1.20 -2.36
CA GLU A 49 13.63 -0.24 -2.32
C GLU A 49 13.60 -0.81 -0.89
N ASN A 50 13.84 0.04 0.12
CA ASN A 50 13.81 -0.33 1.53
C ASN A 50 12.39 -0.20 2.13
N PHE A 51 11.42 0.29 1.36
CA PHE A 51 10.06 0.53 1.83
C PHE A 51 9.07 -0.51 1.27
N VAL A 52 8.89 -1.60 2.02
CA VAL A 52 8.00 -2.70 1.62
C VAL A 52 6.63 -2.55 2.29
N ILE A 53 5.61 -2.25 1.48
CA ILE A 53 4.21 -2.24 1.94
C ILE A 53 3.55 -3.55 1.54
N THR A 54 3.19 -4.36 2.55
CA THR A 54 2.43 -5.59 2.34
C THR A 54 0.97 -5.38 2.72
N HIS A 55 0.05 -5.83 1.86
CA HIS A 55 -1.32 -6.02 2.26
C HIS A 55 -1.38 -7.25 3.17
N THR A 56 -1.36 -7.04 4.48
CA THR A 56 -1.77 -8.10 5.40
C THR A 56 -3.27 -8.27 5.26
N ALA A 57 -3.73 -9.41 4.71
CA ALA A 57 -5.11 -9.83 4.91
C ALA A 57 -5.37 -9.72 6.41
N GLN A 58 -6.36 -8.93 6.79
CA GLN A 58 -6.70 -8.65 8.17
C GLN A 58 -6.66 -9.98 8.91
N LYS A 59 -5.64 -10.17 9.75
CA LYS A 59 -5.54 -11.35 10.60
C LYS A 59 -6.83 -11.34 11.37
N ASP A 60 -7.67 -12.36 11.16
CA ASP A 60 -8.92 -12.59 11.88
C ASP A 60 -8.73 -12.08 13.30
N VAL A 61 -9.35 -10.94 13.62
CA VAL A 61 -9.44 -10.51 15.01
C VAL A 61 -10.50 -11.44 15.61
N SER A 62 -10.08 -12.68 15.86
CA SER A 62 -10.65 -13.54 16.90
C SER A 62 -10.35 -12.88 18.24
N GLY A 63 -10.99 -11.73 18.43
CA GLY A 63 -11.00 -10.90 19.62
C GLY A 63 -12.40 -10.94 20.20
N LYS A 64 -12.80 -12.14 20.64
CA LYS A 64 -13.59 -12.38 21.85
C LYS A 64 -14.49 -11.21 22.29
N ALA A 65 -15.76 -11.23 21.91
CA ALA A 65 -16.83 -10.66 22.72
C ALA A 65 -17.76 -11.79 23.16
N ARG A 66 -17.49 -12.33 24.36
CA ARG A 66 -18.48 -13.04 25.17
C ARG A 66 -19.52 -12.01 25.61
N LYS A 67 -20.75 -12.11 25.12
CA LYS A 67 -21.97 -12.17 25.94
C LYS A 67 -23.19 -12.46 25.08
#